data_AF-A0A1V4D2G9-F1
#
_entry.id   AF-A0A1V4D2G9-F1
#
_cell.length_a   1.000
_cell.length_b   1.000
_cell.length_c   1.000
_cell.angle_alpha   90.00
_cell.angle_beta   90.00
_cell.angle_gamma   90.00
#
_symmetry.space_group_name_H-M   'P 1'
#
loop_
_entity.id
_entity.type
_entity.pdbx_description
1 polymer ?
#
loop_
_entity_poly.entity_id
_entity_poly.type
_entity_poly.pdbx_seq_one_letter_code
_entity_poly.pdbx_strand_id
1 'polypeptide(L)'
;MDVSFLGGPLPQRGVGVVAPFDFALDRELWRWVPDEVSLHLTRTPFVPVEVSLDLARLVSEHETLHDAVQALAAVAPEVVAYACTSGSFVGGVAGERAMCAAMSQAGEIPSLTTSGALLEALREIGARRIAVVTPYTRSVTDSLEEYLAEGGMNVTGRAYLGLTRHIWKVPYRDVVDMARQAVVGATDALFISCTNLPTYDVIPQLEAELRMPVLSANQVTMWAALRAIGAQAVGPYQALLDPAARSGPAGMSVSPSRLTVTDPVVESVLEAVEAVESVVDEPEAALAGAASPSSDGDPGDGLDPGFGAGFGEGPYLDDSGGPAMG
;
A
#
# COMPACT_ATOMS: atom_id res chain seq x y z
N MET A 1 -19.16 45.56 5.99
CA MET A 1 -17.95 44.83 5.54
C MET A 1 -18.42 43.86 4.48
N ASP A 2 -18.02 44.05 3.23
CA ASP A 2 -18.36 43.13 2.16
C ASP A 2 -17.49 41.87 2.30
N VAL A 3 -18.12 40.75 2.60
CA VAL A 3 -17.48 39.45 2.85
C VAL A 3 -17.14 38.70 1.56
N SER A 4 -17.43 39.31 0.39
CA SER A 4 -17.15 38.76 -0.94
C SER A 4 -15.69 38.39 -1.21
N PHE A 5 -14.73 39.00 -0.50
CA PHE A 5 -13.29 38.70 -0.63
C PHE A 5 -12.83 37.46 0.15
N LEU A 6 -13.65 36.92 1.05
CA LEU A 6 -13.20 35.85 1.96
C LEU A 6 -13.14 34.47 1.30
N GLY A 7 -13.49 34.34 0.01
CA GLY A 7 -13.27 33.14 -0.82
C GLY A 7 -14.06 31.89 -0.43
N GLY A 8 -14.52 31.79 0.82
CA GLY A 8 -15.16 30.61 1.39
C GLY A 8 -14.26 29.37 1.35
N PRO A 9 -14.66 28.28 2.03
CA PRO A 9 -14.10 26.98 1.73
C PRO A 9 -14.42 26.60 0.28
N LEU A 10 -13.45 26.01 -0.43
CA LEU A 10 -13.71 25.45 -1.74
C LEU A 10 -14.75 24.32 -1.63
N PRO A 11 -15.66 24.17 -2.63
CA PRO A 11 -16.57 23.03 -2.67
C PRO A 11 -15.80 21.71 -2.55
N GLN A 12 -16.21 20.87 -1.61
CA GLN A 12 -15.62 19.56 -1.38
C GLN A 12 -16.41 18.51 -2.13
N ARG A 13 -15.69 17.55 -2.70
CA ARG A 13 -16.23 16.37 -3.36
C ARG A 13 -16.27 15.21 -2.37
N GLY A 14 -17.33 14.41 -2.37
CA GLY A 14 -17.53 13.35 -1.38
C GLY A 14 -17.16 11.96 -1.90
N VAL A 15 -16.35 11.22 -1.14
CA VAL A 15 -16.15 9.77 -1.32
C VAL A 15 -16.71 9.06 -0.10
N GLY A 16 -17.69 8.17 -0.32
CA GLY A 16 -18.23 7.31 0.72
C GLY A 16 -17.34 6.08 0.93
N VAL A 17 -17.14 5.68 2.18
CA VAL A 17 -16.37 4.48 2.54
C VAL A 17 -17.19 3.62 3.50
N VAL A 18 -17.51 2.40 3.07
CA VAL A 18 -18.08 1.36 3.93
C VAL A 18 -16.92 0.49 4.42
N ALA A 19 -16.59 0.61 5.70
CA ALA A 19 -15.52 -0.15 6.33
C ALA A 19 -16.09 -1.29 7.22
N PRO A 20 -15.34 -2.36 7.49
CA PRO A 20 -15.75 -3.33 8.49
C PRO A 20 -15.74 -2.70 9.90
N PHE A 21 -16.54 -3.26 10.82
CA PHE A 21 -16.67 -2.75 12.19
C PHE A 21 -15.33 -2.61 12.95
N ASP A 22 -14.34 -3.45 12.61
CA ASP A 22 -13.04 -3.50 13.25
C ASP A 22 -11.98 -2.64 12.55
N PHE A 23 -12.36 -1.85 11.53
CA PHE A 23 -11.44 -0.96 10.83
C PHE A 23 -10.95 0.16 11.76
N ALA A 24 -9.67 0.07 12.12
CA ALA A 24 -9.03 0.91 13.13
C ALA A 24 -8.05 1.93 12.53
N LEU A 25 -7.72 1.81 11.24
CA LEU A 25 -6.69 2.62 10.56
C LEU A 25 -7.30 3.66 9.61
N ASP A 26 -8.44 4.26 9.97
CA ASP A 26 -9.14 5.26 9.13
C ASP A 26 -8.21 6.39 8.65
N ARG A 27 -7.33 6.86 9.54
CA ARG A 27 -6.37 7.95 9.30
C ARG A 27 -5.51 7.72 8.06
N GLU A 28 -5.20 6.45 7.76
CA GLU A 28 -4.34 6.11 6.64
C GLU A 28 -4.98 6.45 5.29
N LEU A 29 -6.29 6.25 5.14
CA LEU A 29 -7.03 6.54 3.89
C LEU A 29 -6.86 8.00 3.46
N TRP A 30 -6.97 8.92 4.43
CA TRP A 30 -6.84 10.37 4.20
C TRP A 30 -5.49 10.78 3.61
N ARG A 31 -4.44 9.97 3.76
CA ARG A 31 -3.12 10.28 3.21
C ARG A 31 -3.08 10.18 1.68
N TRP A 32 -4.06 9.52 1.07
CA TRP A 32 -4.21 9.46 -0.40
C TRP A 32 -5.21 10.47 -0.97
N VAL A 33 -5.85 11.27 -0.11
CA VAL A 33 -6.96 12.15 -0.51
C VAL A 33 -6.44 13.56 -0.77
N PRO A 34 -6.70 14.15 -1.95
CA PRO A 34 -6.36 15.55 -2.22
C PRO A 34 -7.26 16.52 -1.44
N ASP A 35 -6.83 17.77 -1.29
CA ASP A 35 -7.49 18.77 -0.44
C ASP A 35 -8.94 19.11 -0.86
N GLU A 36 -9.32 18.87 -2.13
CA GLU A 36 -10.67 19.08 -2.66
C GLU A 36 -11.64 17.90 -2.43
N VAL A 37 -11.19 16.81 -1.80
CA VAL A 37 -12.01 15.61 -1.54
C VAL A 37 -12.13 15.34 -0.03
N SER A 38 -13.34 14.99 0.40
CA SER A 38 -13.66 14.56 1.75
C SER A 38 -14.10 13.10 1.79
N LEU A 39 -13.68 12.36 2.82
CA LEU A 39 -14.17 11.00 3.07
C LEU A 39 -15.34 10.99 4.05
N HIS A 40 -16.37 10.22 3.72
CA HIS A 40 -17.53 9.96 4.58
C HIS A 40 -17.52 8.47 4.95
N LEU A 41 -17.23 8.16 6.21
CA LEU A 41 -17.04 6.78 6.65
C LEU A 41 -18.26 6.26 7.42
N THR A 42 -18.66 5.04 7.09
CA THR A 42 -19.60 4.22 7.87
C THR A 42 -19.00 2.84 8.13
N ARG A 43 -19.64 2.06 8.98
CA ARG A 43 -19.18 0.72 9.36
C ARG A 43 -20.29 -0.32 9.19
N THR A 44 -19.91 -1.54 8.79
CA THR A 44 -20.80 -2.69 8.91
C THR A 44 -21.12 -2.98 10.39
N PRO A 45 -22.23 -3.67 10.72
CA PRO A 45 -22.53 -4.10 12.08
C PRO A 45 -21.42 -4.95 12.69
N PHE A 46 -21.32 -4.90 14.02
CA PHE A 46 -20.44 -5.78 14.78
C PHE A 46 -20.88 -7.23 14.65
N VAL A 47 -19.95 -8.11 14.31
CA VAL A 47 -20.18 -9.56 14.27
C VAL A 47 -19.21 -10.21 15.26
N PRO A 48 -19.68 -10.93 16.29
CA PRO A 48 -18.83 -11.52 17.34
C PRO A 48 -18.15 -12.81 16.89
N VAL A 49 -17.54 -12.81 15.70
CA VAL A 49 -16.80 -13.95 15.15
C VAL A 49 -15.39 -13.52 14.77
N GLU A 50 -14.42 -14.43 14.93
CA GLU A 50 -13.03 -14.15 14.58
C GLU A 50 -12.83 -14.02 13.06
N VAL A 51 -11.75 -13.35 12.63
CA VAL A 51 -11.42 -13.20 11.21
C VAL A 51 -11.25 -14.56 10.56
N SER A 52 -12.17 -14.85 9.65
CA SER A 52 -12.36 -16.13 8.98
C SER A 52 -13.10 -15.90 7.65
N LEU A 53 -13.20 -16.94 6.82
CA LEU A 53 -14.05 -16.88 5.62
C LEU A 53 -15.53 -16.67 5.99
N ASP A 54 -15.97 -17.21 7.12
CA ASP A 54 -17.34 -17.03 7.59
C ASP A 54 -17.60 -15.59 8.01
N LEU A 55 -16.66 -14.96 8.73
CA LEU A 55 -16.74 -13.52 9.00
C LEU A 55 -16.82 -12.74 7.68
N ALA A 56 -15.91 -13.04 6.74
CA ALA A 56 -15.85 -12.35 5.45
C ALA A 56 -17.17 -12.44 4.68
N ARG A 57 -17.88 -13.58 4.75
CA ARG A 57 -19.22 -13.76 4.17
C ARG A 57 -20.27 -12.94 4.91
N LEU A 58 -20.30 -13.00 6.24
CA LEU A 58 -21.28 -12.29 7.07
C LEU A 58 -21.20 -10.77 6.91
N VAL A 59 -19.99 -10.19 6.95
CA VAL A 59 -19.81 -8.73 6.77
C VAL A 59 -20.12 -8.26 5.34
N SER A 60 -20.20 -9.21 4.42
CA SER A 60 -20.45 -8.99 2.99
C SER A 60 -21.87 -9.37 2.59
N GLU A 61 -22.74 -9.65 3.56
CA GLU A 61 -24.15 -9.87 3.29
C GLU A 61 -24.80 -8.61 2.71
N HIS A 62 -25.62 -8.83 1.67
CA HIS A 62 -26.15 -7.75 0.85
C HIS A 62 -27.03 -6.77 1.65
N GLU A 63 -27.76 -7.27 2.64
CA GLU A 63 -28.60 -6.44 3.53
C GLU A 63 -27.73 -5.55 4.44
N THR A 64 -26.66 -6.11 5.01
CA THR A 64 -25.70 -5.36 5.84
C THR A 64 -25.06 -4.22 5.05
N LEU A 65 -24.69 -4.47 3.80
CA LEU A 65 -24.11 -3.45 2.93
C LEU A 65 -25.15 -2.40 2.50
N HIS A 66 -26.41 -2.78 2.32
CA HIS A 66 -27.49 -1.86 1.97
C HIS A 66 -27.63 -0.74 3.01
N ASP A 67 -27.78 -1.10 4.29
CA ASP A 67 -27.97 -0.13 5.38
C ASP A 67 -26.77 0.80 5.53
N ALA A 68 -25.56 0.26 5.41
CA ALA A 68 -24.33 1.04 5.47
C ALA A 68 -24.26 2.06 4.32
N VAL A 69 -24.57 1.64 3.08
CA VAL A 69 -24.60 2.55 1.93
C VAL A 69 -25.68 3.62 2.09
N GLN A 70 -26.88 3.25 2.56
CA GLN A 70 -27.97 4.20 2.84
C GLN A 70 -27.56 5.27 3.85
N ALA A 71 -26.80 4.91 4.89
CA ALA A 71 -26.28 5.88 5.87
C ALA A 71 -25.37 6.94 5.24
N LEU A 72 -24.70 6.63 4.13
CA LEU A 72 -23.85 7.58 3.38
C LEU A 72 -24.63 8.37 2.32
N ALA A 73 -25.75 7.85 1.80
CA ALA A 73 -26.47 8.45 0.69
C ALA A 73 -26.97 9.88 1.00
N ALA A 74 -27.25 10.18 2.28
CA ALA A 74 -27.72 11.50 2.71
C ALA A 74 -26.74 12.65 2.42
N VAL A 75 -25.43 12.37 2.37
CA VAL A 75 -24.40 13.37 2.03
C VAL A 75 -24.02 13.34 0.55
N ALA A 76 -24.74 12.55 -0.27
CA ALA A 76 -24.59 12.44 -1.71
C ALA A 76 -23.13 12.33 -2.18
N PRO A 77 -22.36 11.32 -1.69
CA PRO A 77 -21.02 11.11 -2.21
C PRO A 77 -21.08 10.74 -3.70
N GLU A 78 -20.05 11.09 -4.44
CA GLU A 78 -19.97 10.82 -5.89
C GLU A 78 -19.65 9.34 -6.18
N VAL A 79 -19.06 8.63 -5.21
CA VAL A 79 -18.74 7.20 -5.27
C VAL A 79 -18.75 6.60 -3.86
N VAL A 80 -19.07 5.30 -3.75
CA VAL A 80 -18.94 4.53 -2.50
C VAL A 80 -17.97 3.36 -2.66
N ALA A 81 -16.98 3.28 -1.78
CA ALA A 81 -16.00 2.19 -1.76
C ALA A 81 -16.22 1.26 -0.56
N TYR A 82 -16.25 -0.05 -0.80
CA TYR A 82 -16.19 -1.04 0.28
C TYR A 82 -14.73 -1.36 0.62
N ALA A 83 -14.28 -0.87 1.78
CA ALA A 83 -12.89 -0.93 2.26
C ALA A 83 -12.63 -2.20 3.09
N CYS A 84 -12.88 -3.37 2.49
CA CYS A 84 -12.54 -4.66 3.07
C CYS A 84 -12.09 -5.63 1.98
N THR A 85 -10.83 -6.08 2.05
CA THR A 85 -10.31 -7.02 1.05
C THR A 85 -10.96 -8.39 1.16
N SER A 86 -10.89 -9.04 2.33
CA SER A 86 -11.44 -10.39 2.53
C SER A 86 -12.93 -10.46 2.28
N GLY A 87 -13.70 -9.46 2.71
CA GLY A 87 -15.12 -9.38 2.41
C GLY A 87 -15.41 -9.32 0.91
N SER A 88 -14.61 -8.58 0.14
CA SER A 88 -14.87 -8.40 -1.28
C SER A 88 -14.40 -9.55 -2.18
N PHE A 89 -13.42 -10.38 -1.78
CA PHE A 89 -12.99 -11.52 -2.61
C PHE A 89 -13.61 -12.87 -2.23
N VAL A 90 -14.23 -13.01 -1.05
CA VAL A 90 -14.68 -14.33 -0.52
C VAL A 90 -15.69 -15.05 -1.42
N GLY A 91 -16.44 -14.29 -2.24
CA GLY A 91 -17.39 -14.82 -3.22
C GLY A 91 -16.83 -14.99 -4.63
N GLY A 92 -15.51 -14.92 -4.81
CA GLY A 92 -14.88 -14.90 -6.14
C GLY A 92 -15.20 -13.63 -6.92
N VAL A 93 -14.80 -13.58 -8.20
CA VAL A 93 -15.06 -12.44 -9.10
C VAL A 93 -16.55 -12.20 -9.31
N ALA A 94 -17.36 -13.28 -9.34
CA ALA A 94 -18.80 -13.16 -9.49
C ALA A 94 -19.46 -12.54 -8.23
N GLY A 95 -19.05 -12.98 -7.04
CA GLY A 95 -19.55 -12.44 -5.77
C GLY A 95 -19.13 -10.99 -5.55
N GLU A 96 -17.90 -10.62 -5.91
CA GLU A 96 -17.42 -9.24 -5.88
C GLU A 96 -18.29 -8.32 -6.76
N ARG A 97 -18.58 -8.74 -8.00
CA ARG A 97 -19.45 -7.98 -8.91
C ARG A 97 -20.88 -7.86 -8.39
N ALA A 98 -21.42 -8.93 -7.80
CA ALA A 98 -22.75 -8.91 -7.19
C ALA A 98 -22.81 -7.93 -6.01
N MET A 99 -21.79 -7.94 -5.16
CA MET A 99 -21.63 -6.98 -4.06
C MET A 99 -21.59 -5.54 -4.59
N CYS A 100 -20.75 -5.26 -5.58
CA CYS A 100 -20.62 -3.94 -6.19
C CYS A 100 -21.97 -3.45 -6.78
N ALA A 101 -22.70 -4.33 -7.46
CA ALA A 101 -24.00 -4.02 -8.03
C ALA A 101 -25.05 -3.72 -6.93
N ALA A 102 -25.05 -4.50 -5.85
CA ALA A 102 -25.96 -4.32 -4.74
C ALA A 102 -25.72 -3.01 -3.98
N MET A 103 -24.45 -2.65 -3.75
CA MET A 103 -24.11 -1.34 -3.18
C MET A 103 -24.56 -0.20 -4.09
N SER A 104 -24.33 -0.33 -5.40
CA SER A 104 -24.73 0.69 -6.37
C SER A 104 -26.25 0.86 -6.42
N GLN A 105 -27.00 -0.24 -6.34
CA GLN A 105 -28.46 -0.23 -6.28
C GLN A 105 -28.98 0.32 -4.96
N ALA A 106 -28.31 0.03 -3.84
CA ALA A 106 -28.71 0.54 -2.54
C ALA A 106 -28.63 2.06 -2.48
N GLY A 107 -27.50 2.65 -2.88
CA GLY A 107 -27.30 4.10 -2.76
C GLY A 107 -27.75 4.92 -3.96
N GLU A 108 -28.07 4.28 -5.09
CA GLU A 108 -28.15 4.94 -6.41
C GLU A 108 -26.87 5.73 -6.75
N ILE A 109 -25.71 5.26 -6.25
CA ILE A 109 -24.40 5.89 -6.35
C ILE A 109 -23.39 4.88 -6.92
N PRO A 110 -22.51 5.25 -7.86
CA PRO A 110 -21.44 4.37 -8.33
C PRO A 110 -20.68 3.75 -7.16
N SER A 111 -20.54 2.43 -7.16
CA SER A 111 -19.83 1.73 -6.09
C SER A 111 -18.67 0.90 -6.62
N LEU A 112 -17.72 0.59 -5.74
CA LEU A 112 -16.59 -0.30 -6.00
C LEU A 112 -16.19 -1.06 -4.74
N THR A 113 -15.37 -2.10 -4.91
CA THR A 113 -14.80 -2.86 -3.80
C THR A 113 -13.28 -2.82 -3.82
N THR A 114 -12.63 -3.03 -2.68
CA THR A 114 -11.17 -3.17 -2.61
C THR A 114 -10.62 -4.25 -3.56
N SER A 115 -11.29 -5.39 -3.68
CA SER A 115 -10.82 -6.50 -4.53
C SER A 115 -10.99 -6.18 -6.03
N GLY A 116 -12.11 -5.56 -6.42
CA GLY A 116 -12.31 -5.06 -7.78
C GLY A 116 -11.27 -4.00 -8.16
N ALA A 117 -11.02 -3.05 -7.24
CA ALA A 117 -10.01 -2.02 -7.38
C ALA A 117 -8.59 -2.59 -7.52
N LEU A 118 -8.27 -3.67 -6.81
CA LEU A 118 -7.00 -4.39 -6.98
C LEU A 118 -6.84 -4.91 -8.40
N LEU A 119 -7.84 -5.60 -8.95
CA LEU A 119 -7.77 -6.11 -10.33
C LEU A 119 -7.64 -4.97 -11.36
N GLU A 120 -8.26 -3.82 -11.11
CA GLU A 120 -8.09 -2.62 -11.93
C GLU A 120 -6.67 -2.05 -11.86
N ALA A 121 -6.13 -1.92 -10.64
CA ALA A 121 -4.78 -1.41 -10.41
C ALA A 121 -3.71 -2.31 -11.06
N LEU A 122 -3.85 -3.63 -10.95
CA LEU A 122 -2.95 -4.59 -11.57
C LEU A 122 -2.95 -4.50 -13.09
N ARG A 123 -4.14 -4.31 -13.69
CA ARG A 123 -4.28 -4.07 -15.13
C ARG A 123 -3.65 -2.75 -15.57
N GLU A 124 -3.84 -1.69 -14.80
CA GLU A 124 -3.28 -0.36 -15.06
C GLU A 124 -1.73 -0.38 -15.11
N ILE A 125 -1.09 -1.16 -14.22
CA ILE A 125 0.38 -1.28 -14.21
C ILE A 125 0.91 -2.41 -15.10
N GLY A 126 0.02 -3.17 -15.76
CA GLY A 126 0.39 -4.28 -16.63
C GLY A 126 0.97 -5.51 -15.91
N ALA A 127 0.74 -5.65 -14.60
CA ALA A 127 1.26 -6.76 -13.81
C ALA A 127 0.39 -8.02 -13.99
N ARG A 128 1.03 -9.19 -14.08
CA ARG A 128 0.35 -10.49 -14.12
C ARG A 128 0.87 -11.48 -13.09
N ARG A 129 2.15 -11.39 -12.72
CA ARG A 129 2.82 -12.23 -11.73
C ARG A 129 2.90 -11.47 -10.42
N ILE A 130 2.18 -11.90 -9.40
CA ILE A 130 1.98 -11.14 -8.17
C ILE A 130 2.52 -11.91 -6.98
N ALA A 131 3.29 -11.25 -6.11
CA ALA A 131 3.55 -11.76 -4.77
C ALA A 131 2.48 -11.22 -3.82
N VAL A 132 2.04 -12.00 -2.84
CA VAL A 132 0.99 -11.59 -1.89
C VAL A 132 1.46 -11.64 -0.45
N VAL A 133 1.15 -10.61 0.32
CA VAL A 133 1.29 -10.58 1.78
C VAL A 133 -0.09 -10.46 2.38
N THR A 134 -0.40 -11.29 3.37
CA THR A 134 -1.66 -11.19 4.11
C THR A 134 -1.41 -11.31 5.60
N PRO A 135 -2.22 -10.69 6.48
CA PRO A 135 -2.12 -10.95 7.91
C PRO A 135 -2.89 -12.22 8.32
N TYR A 136 -3.65 -12.83 7.41
CA TYR A 136 -4.69 -13.79 7.73
C TYR A 136 -4.16 -15.22 7.88
N THR A 137 -5.08 -16.13 8.19
CA THR A 137 -4.85 -17.58 8.11
C THR A 137 -4.57 -18.03 6.68
N ARG A 138 -4.03 -19.25 6.56
CA ARG A 138 -3.75 -19.88 5.27
C ARG A 138 -5.01 -20.00 4.40
N SER A 139 -6.15 -20.37 4.99
CA SER A 139 -7.40 -20.56 4.24
C SER A 139 -7.91 -19.25 3.60
N VAL A 140 -7.80 -18.13 4.31
CA VAL A 140 -8.17 -16.81 3.75
C VAL A 140 -7.18 -16.37 2.68
N THR A 141 -5.90 -16.71 2.84
CA THR A 141 -4.86 -16.46 1.82
C THR A 141 -5.09 -17.30 0.57
N ASP A 142 -5.44 -18.58 0.72
CA ASP A 142 -5.78 -19.47 -0.40
C ASP A 142 -6.97 -18.90 -1.20
N SER A 143 -8.03 -18.40 -0.54
CA SER A 143 -9.15 -17.77 -1.23
C SER A 143 -8.79 -16.47 -1.97
N LEU A 144 -7.84 -15.68 -1.46
CA LEU A 144 -7.32 -14.52 -2.20
C LEU A 144 -6.58 -14.96 -3.47
N GLU A 145 -5.79 -16.03 -3.41
CA GLU A 145 -5.09 -16.58 -4.57
C GLU A 145 -6.07 -17.09 -5.63
N GLU A 146 -7.14 -17.77 -5.21
CA GLU A 146 -8.22 -18.22 -6.09
C GLU A 146 -8.90 -17.03 -6.80
N TYR A 147 -9.25 -15.98 -6.05
CA TYR A 147 -9.82 -14.76 -6.62
C TYR A 147 -8.89 -14.09 -7.64
N LEU A 148 -7.60 -13.97 -7.31
CA LEU A 148 -6.59 -13.40 -8.20
C LEU A 148 -6.43 -14.26 -9.47
N ALA A 149 -6.47 -15.58 -9.34
CA ALA A 149 -6.43 -16.50 -10.47
C ALA A 149 -7.66 -16.35 -11.39
N GLU A 150 -8.86 -16.20 -10.84
CA GLU A 150 -10.07 -15.86 -11.61
C GLU A 150 -9.92 -14.52 -12.33
N GLY A 151 -9.24 -13.55 -11.72
CA GLY A 151 -8.86 -12.26 -12.30
C GLY A 151 -7.74 -12.32 -13.35
N GLY A 152 -7.21 -13.50 -13.64
CA GLY A 152 -6.15 -13.73 -14.63
C GLY A 152 -4.73 -13.42 -14.13
N MET A 153 -4.55 -13.30 -12.81
CA MET A 153 -3.25 -13.10 -12.18
C MET A 153 -2.64 -14.45 -11.77
N ASN A 154 -1.31 -14.51 -11.75
CA ASN A 154 -0.55 -15.68 -11.29
C ASN A 154 0.20 -15.32 -10.00
N VAL A 155 -0.13 -15.97 -8.90
CA VAL A 155 0.55 -15.72 -7.62
C VAL A 155 1.89 -16.48 -7.59
N THR A 156 3.01 -15.76 -7.56
CA THR A 156 4.36 -16.33 -7.62
C THR A 156 4.95 -16.65 -6.26
N GLY A 157 4.46 -15.97 -5.22
CA GLY A 157 4.92 -16.15 -3.85
C GLY A 157 3.97 -15.54 -2.84
N ARG A 158 4.05 -16.01 -1.60
CA ARG A 158 3.16 -15.59 -0.52
C ARG A 158 3.85 -15.57 0.84
N ALA A 159 3.43 -14.67 1.70
CA ALA A 159 3.72 -14.70 3.13
C ALA A 159 2.44 -14.35 3.92
N TYR A 160 2.24 -14.98 5.07
CA TYR A 160 1.10 -14.70 5.93
C TYR A 160 1.39 -14.87 7.43
N LEU A 161 0.72 -14.08 8.29
CA LEU A 161 0.92 -14.10 9.76
C LEU A 161 0.02 -15.09 10.50
N GLY A 162 -1.08 -15.55 9.90
CA GLY A 162 -2.02 -16.44 10.58
C GLY A 162 -2.89 -15.78 11.64
N LEU A 163 -3.02 -14.45 11.63
CA LEU A 163 -3.79 -13.71 12.63
C LEU A 163 -5.29 -13.80 12.38
N THR A 164 -6.05 -13.86 13.48
CA THR A 164 -7.52 -13.81 13.47
C THR A 164 -8.11 -12.54 14.10
N ARG A 165 -7.26 -11.68 14.70
CA ARG A 165 -7.63 -10.43 15.37
C ARG A 165 -6.44 -9.49 15.53
N HIS A 166 -6.70 -8.24 15.92
CA HIS A 166 -5.68 -7.22 16.25
C HIS A 166 -4.68 -6.92 15.12
N ILE A 167 -5.11 -7.07 13.87
CA ILE A 167 -4.26 -6.84 12.69
C ILE A 167 -3.70 -5.42 12.67
N TRP A 168 -4.46 -4.43 13.15
CA TRP A 168 -4.03 -3.03 13.26
C TRP A 168 -2.86 -2.78 14.22
N LYS A 169 -2.44 -3.79 15.00
CA LYS A 169 -1.27 -3.72 15.89
C LYS A 169 0.01 -4.26 15.26
N VAL A 170 -0.05 -4.80 14.04
CA VAL A 170 1.13 -5.32 13.34
C VAL A 170 2.07 -4.15 13.01
N PRO A 171 3.34 -4.18 13.48
CA PRO A 171 4.29 -3.10 13.22
C PRO A 171 4.78 -3.12 11.76
N TYR A 172 5.24 -1.96 11.27
CA TYR A 172 5.81 -1.84 9.92
C TYR A 172 6.93 -2.84 9.63
N ARG A 173 7.76 -3.15 10.63
CA ARG A 173 8.84 -4.12 10.49
C ARG A 173 8.32 -5.49 10.01
N ASP A 174 7.25 -5.98 10.62
CA ASP A 174 6.69 -7.29 10.28
C ASP A 174 6.10 -7.27 8.88
N VAL A 175 5.47 -6.16 8.47
CA VAL A 175 4.97 -5.95 7.09
C VAL A 175 6.12 -6.00 6.08
N VAL A 176 7.23 -5.31 6.35
CA VAL A 176 8.42 -5.29 5.48
C VAL A 176 9.10 -6.66 5.42
N ASP A 177 9.24 -7.35 6.56
CA ASP A 177 9.86 -8.68 6.60
C ASP A 177 9.01 -9.71 5.84
N MET A 178 7.68 -9.63 5.92
CA MET A 178 6.78 -10.43 5.08
C MET A 178 6.89 -10.12 3.60
N ALA A 179 6.98 -8.84 3.23
CA ALA A 179 7.16 -8.43 1.84
C ALA A 179 8.41 -9.08 1.22
N ARG A 180 9.52 -9.08 1.96
CA ARG A 180 10.77 -9.75 1.55
C ARG A 180 10.62 -11.26 1.40
N GLN A 181 9.85 -11.90 2.29
CA GLN A 181 9.61 -13.34 2.23
C GLN A 181 8.69 -13.74 1.08
N ALA A 182 7.68 -12.92 0.77
CA ALA A 182 6.71 -13.21 -0.27
C ALA A 182 7.28 -13.09 -1.68
N VAL A 183 8.20 -12.14 -1.90
CA VAL A 183 8.78 -11.89 -3.23
C VAL A 183 9.84 -12.94 -3.54
N VAL A 184 9.45 -13.93 -4.34
CA VAL A 184 10.33 -14.98 -4.85
C VAL A 184 10.31 -15.03 -6.37
N GLY A 185 11.46 -15.32 -6.97
CA GLY A 185 11.59 -15.46 -8.42
C GLY A 185 11.21 -14.19 -9.19
N ALA A 186 10.67 -14.38 -10.40
CA ALA A 186 10.27 -13.26 -11.26
C ALA A 186 8.83 -12.84 -10.96
N THR A 187 8.69 -11.71 -10.26
CA THR A 187 7.42 -11.10 -9.82
C THR A 187 7.30 -9.70 -10.42
N ASP A 188 6.10 -9.34 -10.90
CA ASP A 188 5.83 -8.04 -11.54
C ASP A 188 5.41 -6.98 -10.51
N ALA A 189 4.69 -7.39 -9.46
CA ALA A 189 4.24 -6.50 -8.38
C ALA A 189 4.02 -7.28 -7.07
N LEU A 190 4.11 -6.56 -5.95
CA LEU A 190 3.73 -7.06 -4.63
C LEU A 190 2.37 -6.48 -4.23
N PHE A 191 1.48 -7.32 -3.69
CA PHE A 191 0.23 -6.87 -3.08
C PHE A 191 0.21 -7.18 -1.57
N ILE A 192 0.05 -6.13 -0.76
CA ILE A 192 -0.15 -6.23 0.68
C ILE A 192 -1.65 -6.12 0.96
N SER A 193 -2.25 -7.29 1.22
CA SER A 193 -3.67 -7.44 1.49
C SER A 193 -4.02 -7.06 2.93
N CYS A 194 -5.28 -6.65 3.13
CA CYS A 194 -5.88 -6.14 4.37
C CYS A 194 -5.87 -4.61 4.50
N THR A 195 -7.06 -4.06 4.75
CA THR A 195 -7.25 -2.64 5.05
C THR A 195 -6.82 -2.27 6.47
N ASN A 196 -6.69 -3.25 7.37
CA ASN A 196 -6.24 -3.07 8.75
C ASN A 196 -4.72 -3.26 8.94
N LEU A 197 -3.92 -3.37 7.88
CA LEU A 197 -2.46 -3.32 7.96
C LEU A 197 -1.96 -1.90 7.66
N PRO A 198 -1.03 -1.34 8.47
CA PRO A 198 -0.45 -0.04 8.16
C PRO A 198 0.57 -0.22 7.03
N THR A 199 0.34 0.46 5.90
CA THR A 199 1.07 0.26 4.64
C THR A 199 1.59 1.54 3.98
N TYR A 200 1.02 2.71 4.27
CA TYR A 200 1.33 3.95 3.53
C TYR A 200 2.83 4.26 3.49
N ASP A 201 3.49 4.26 4.66
CA ASP A 201 4.90 4.65 4.76
C ASP A 201 5.87 3.57 4.24
N VAL A 202 5.45 2.30 4.22
CA VAL A 202 6.31 1.20 3.77
C VAL A 202 6.27 1.01 2.27
N ILE A 203 5.21 1.43 1.57
CA ILE A 203 5.11 1.33 0.10
C ILE A 203 6.34 1.94 -0.60
N PRO A 204 6.65 3.25 -0.46
CA PRO A 204 7.76 3.85 -1.20
C PRO A 204 9.12 3.22 -0.86
N GLN A 205 9.31 2.81 0.40
CA GLN A 205 10.52 2.13 0.84
C GLN A 205 10.65 0.75 0.17
N LEU A 206 9.58 -0.03 0.17
CA LEU A 206 9.54 -1.36 -0.45
C LEU A 206 9.70 -1.27 -1.97
N GLU A 207 9.09 -0.27 -2.63
CA GLU A 207 9.28 -0.07 -4.07
C GLU A 207 10.73 0.26 -4.43
N ALA A 208 11.39 1.11 -3.62
CA ALA A 208 12.80 1.44 -3.81
C ALA A 208 13.72 0.23 -3.57
N GLU A 209 13.42 -0.58 -2.55
CA GLU A 209 14.18 -1.78 -2.19
C GLU A 209 13.99 -2.91 -3.22
N LEU A 210 12.74 -3.24 -3.54
CA LEU A 210 12.36 -4.39 -4.37
C LEU A 210 12.40 -4.07 -5.87
N ARG A 211 12.51 -2.78 -6.25
CA ARG A 211 12.53 -2.31 -7.65
C ARG A 211 11.31 -2.77 -8.46
N MET A 212 10.16 -2.83 -7.80
CA MET A 212 8.88 -3.20 -8.41
C MET A 212 7.73 -2.44 -7.72
N PRO A 213 6.57 -2.27 -8.38
CA PRO A 213 5.38 -1.70 -7.75
C PRO A 213 4.93 -2.48 -6.52
N VAL A 214 4.54 -1.76 -5.47
CA VAL A 214 3.98 -2.31 -4.24
C VAL A 214 2.61 -1.69 -4.03
N LEU A 215 1.59 -2.55 -4.04
CA LEU A 215 0.19 -2.16 -3.89
C LEU A 215 -0.28 -2.53 -2.49
N SER A 216 -1.10 -1.68 -1.87
CA SER A 216 -1.83 -2.04 -0.66
C SER A 216 -3.34 -1.99 -0.86
N ALA A 217 -4.08 -2.75 -0.06
CA ALA A 217 -5.54 -2.75 -0.08
C ALA A 217 -6.13 -1.34 0.06
N ASN A 218 -5.61 -0.54 0.99
CA ASN A 218 -6.06 0.83 1.20
C ASN A 218 -5.71 1.74 0.00
N GLN A 219 -4.49 1.61 -0.53
CA GLN A 219 -4.03 2.40 -1.67
C GLN A 219 -4.88 2.14 -2.93
N VAL A 220 -5.10 0.88 -3.32
CA VAL A 220 -5.90 0.56 -4.53
C VAL A 220 -7.35 1.01 -4.38
N THR A 221 -7.92 0.91 -3.18
CA THR A 221 -9.28 1.38 -2.88
C THR A 221 -9.39 2.89 -3.09
N MET A 222 -8.47 3.67 -2.53
CA MET A 222 -8.49 5.13 -2.67
C MET A 222 -8.16 5.57 -4.10
N TRP A 223 -7.21 4.91 -4.75
CA TRP A 223 -6.87 5.16 -6.16
C TRP A 223 -8.09 4.96 -7.07
N ALA A 224 -8.83 3.86 -6.92
CA ALA A 224 -10.00 3.58 -7.75
C ALA A 224 -11.16 4.55 -7.45
N ALA A 225 -11.42 4.85 -6.18
CA ALA A 225 -12.49 5.77 -5.79
C ALA A 225 -12.24 7.20 -6.32
N LEU A 226 -11.02 7.70 -6.15
CA LEU A 226 -10.66 9.03 -6.66
C LEU A 226 -10.70 9.06 -8.19
N ARG A 227 -10.23 8.01 -8.87
CA ARG A 227 -10.32 7.90 -10.33
C ARG A 227 -11.77 7.85 -10.83
N ALA A 228 -12.68 7.18 -10.12
CA ALA A 228 -14.09 7.10 -10.48
C ALA A 228 -14.77 8.47 -10.53
N ILE A 229 -14.30 9.41 -9.71
CA ILE A 229 -14.76 10.79 -9.69
C ILE A 229 -13.84 11.71 -10.54
N GLY A 230 -12.87 11.17 -11.28
CA GLY A 230 -11.94 11.98 -12.08
C GLY A 230 -10.97 12.85 -11.25
N ALA A 231 -10.79 12.53 -9.97
CA ALA A 231 -9.71 13.05 -9.13
C ALA A 231 -8.48 12.12 -9.19
N GLN A 232 -7.34 12.60 -8.70
CA GLN A 232 -6.12 11.80 -8.57
C GLN A 232 -5.76 11.62 -7.10
N ALA A 233 -5.41 10.39 -6.72
CA ALA A 233 -4.86 10.14 -5.40
C ALA A 233 -3.50 10.81 -5.24
N VAL A 234 -3.27 11.40 -4.06
CA VAL A 234 -1.96 11.94 -3.69
C VAL A 234 -1.14 10.85 -3.02
N GLY A 235 0.18 10.89 -3.17
CA GLY A 235 1.05 9.86 -2.61
C GLY A 235 2.38 9.83 -3.36
N PRO A 236 3.33 10.70 -3.00
CA PRO A 236 4.58 10.82 -3.72
C PRO A 236 5.38 9.52 -3.61
N TYR A 237 6.13 9.21 -4.67
CA TYR A 237 7.01 8.04 -4.74
C TYR A 237 6.28 6.69 -4.62
N GLN A 238 5.03 6.61 -5.11
CA GLN A 238 4.25 5.37 -5.16
C GLN A 238 3.93 5.03 -6.63
N ALA A 239 4.43 3.90 -7.13
CA ALA A 239 4.40 3.53 -8.54
C ALA A 239 2.98 3.40 -9.12
N LEU A 240 1.97 3.07 -8.30
CA LEU A 240 0.58 3.09 -8.76
C LEU A 240 0.12 4.51 -9.16
N LEU A 241 0.51 5.51 -8.36
CA LEU A 241 0.01 6.89 -8.43
C LEU A 241 0.87 7.76 -9.33
N ASP A 242 2.18 7.48 -9.37
CA ASP A 242 3.16 8.21 -10.14
C ASP A 242 3.83 7.28 -11.17
N PRO A 243 3.50 7.41 -12.48
CA PRO A 243 4.17 6.65 -13.53
C PRO A 243 5.68 6.83 -13.56
N ALA A 244 6.22 7.98 -13.13
CA ALA A 244 7.67 8.20 -13.05
C ALA A 244 8.31 7.28 -11.98
N ALA A 245 7.59 6.99 -10.89
CA ALA A 245 8.03 6.06 -9.85
C ALA A 245 8.01 4.58 -10.31
N ARG A 246 7.31 4.25 -11.41
CA ARG A 246 7.35 2.89 -12.01
C ARG A 246 8.71 2.57 -12.63
N SER A 247 9.44 3.61 -13.04
CA SER A 247 10.80 3.50 -13.55
C SER A 247 11.75 3.70 -12.37
N GLY A 248 12.39 2.63 -11.88
CA GLY A 248 13.46 2.78 -10.88
C GLY A 248 14.52 3.79 -11.36
N PRO A 249 15.40 4.31 -10.48
CA PRO A 249 16.32 5.44 -10.77
C PRO A 249 17.41 5.22 -11.85
N ALA A 250 17.24 4.29 -12.79
CA ALA A 250 18.09 4.09 -13.96
C ALA A 250 17.63 4.87 -15.21
N GLY A 251 16.85 5.96 -15.04
CA GLY A 251 16.45 6.86 -16.13
C GLY A 251 17.51 7.89 -16.56
N MET A 252 18.69 7.92 -15.95
CA MET A 252 19.84 8.72 -16.41
C MET A 252 20.82 7.88 -17.24
N SER A 253 20.30 7.15 -18.23
CA SER A 253 21.06 6.87 -19.44
C SER A 253 20.37 7.63 -20.56
N VAL A 254 20.71 8.91 -20.67
CA VAL A 254 20.51 9.60 -21.94
C VAL A 254 21.49 8.95 -22.90
N SER A 255 21.03 7.97 -23.68
CA SER A 255 21.65 7.75 -24.98
C SER A 255 21.51 9.07 -25.74
N PRO A 256 22.58 9.68 -26.27
CA PRO A 256 22.42 10.85 -27.10
C PRO A 256 21.74 10.37 -28.38
N SER A 257 20.40 10.49 -28.43
CA SER A 257 19.72 10.41 -29.71
C SER A 257 20.26 11.57 -30.53
N ARG A 258 20.98 11.26 -31.62
CA ARG A 258 21.38 12.23 -32.62
C ARG A 258 20.13 12.96 -33.10
N LEU A 259 19.90 14.15 -32.55
CA LEU A 259 19.06 15.16 -33.17
C LEU A 259 19.83 15.62 -34.41
N THR A 260 19.46 15.11 -35.59
CA THR A 260 19.80 15.79 -36.84
C THR A 260 18.96 17.06 -36.91
N VAL A 261 19.52 18.14 -36.34
CA VAL A 261 19.05 19.51 -36.54
C VAL A 261 19.84 20.04 -37.73
N THR A 262 19.22 20.10 -38.91
CA THR A 262 19.69 20.99 -39.97
C THR A 262 18.97 22.31 -39.75
N ASP A 263 19.53 23.15 -38.88
CA ASP A 263 19.10 24.53 -38.71
C ASP A 263 20.33 25.42 -38.95
N PRO A 264 20.34 26.25 -40.02
CA PRO A 264 21.53 26.99 -40.48
C PRO A 264 22.06 28.01 -39.47
N VAL A 265 21.33 28.28 -38.38
CA VAL A 265 21.79 29.13 -37.28
C VAL A 265 22.85 28.43 -36.43
N VAL A 266 22.79 27.09 -36.30
CA VAL A 266 23.66 26.30 -35.41
C VAL A 266 25.07 26.12 -35.98
N GLU A 267 25.22 26.06 -37.30
CA GLU A 267 26.53 26.01 -37.98
C GLU A 267 27.37 27.27 -37.70
N SER A 268 26.74 28.46 -37.69
CA SER A 268 27.47 29.72 -37.45
C SER A 268 28.01 29.86 -36.03
N VAL A 269 27.39 29.17 -35.06
CA VAL A 269 27.82 29.19 -33.65
C VAL A 269 28.94 28.18 -33.43
N LEU A 270 28.93 27.04 -34.11
CA LEU A 270 30.00 26.03 -34.00
C LEU A 270 31.33 26.51 -34.60
N GLU A 271 31.31 27.18 -35.76
CA GLU A 271 32.53 27.79 -36.34
C GLU A 271 33.15 28.86 -35.43
N ALA A 272 32.33 29.57 -34.65
CA ALA A 272 32.80 30.58 -33.70
C ALA A 272 33.44 29.97 -32.43
N VAL A 273 33.08 28.73 -32.07
CA VAL A 273 33.59 28.06 -30.86
C VAL A 273 34.88 27.30 -31.16
N GLU A 274 35.02 26.68 -32.34
CA GLU A 274 36.28 26.01 -32.75
C GLU A 274 37.45 27.00 -32.92
N ALA A 275 37.17 28.26 -33.26
CA ALA A 275 38.19 29.31 -33.32
C ALA A 275 38.78 29.67 -31.93
N VAL A 276 38.08 29.35 -30.84
CA VAL A 276 38.47 29.72 -29.47
C VAL A 276 39.26 28.61 -28.77
N GLU A 277 39.12 27.34 -29.17
CA GLU A 277 39.81 26.20 -28.54
C GLU A 277 41.25 25.95 -29.03
N SER A 278 41.74 26.69 -30.03
CA SER A 278 43.09 26.49 -30.57
C SER A 278 44.24 27.17 -29.79
N VAL A 279 43.98 27.71 -28.59
CA VAL A 279 44.99 28.45 -27.81
C VAL A 279 44.99 28.05 -26.34
N VAL A 280 45.39 26.83 -26.00
CA VAL A 280 46.08 26.57 -24.71
C VAL A 280 47.00 25.35 -24.82
N ASP A 281 48.30 25.57 -24.64
CA ASP A 281 49.38 24.58 -24.57
C ASP A 281 49.62 24.18 -23.09
N GLU A 282 49.88 22.90 -22.82
CA GLU A 282 50.53 22.35 -21.60
C GLU A 282 52.09 22.34 -21.80
N PRO A 283 53.00 21.89 -20.87
CA PRO A 283 52.86 21.14 -19.59
C PRO A 283 53.83 21.54 -18.43
N GLU A 284 53.74 20.89 -17.26
CA GLU A 284 54.90 20.25 -16.55
C GLU A 284 54.53 19.42 -15.28
N ALA A 285 55.45 18.53 -14.86
CA ALA A 285 55.25 17.28 -14.11
C ALA A 285 55.84 17.19 -12.68
N ALA A 286 55.66 16.02 -12.02
CA ALA A 286 56.44 15.36 -10.92
C ALA A 286 55.96 15.63 -9.46
N LEU A 287 55.93 14.72 -8.44
CA LEU A 287 56.68 13.50 -8.04
C LEU A 287 55.93 12.64 -6.96
N ALA A 288 56.24 11.32 -6.92
CA ALA A 288 56.34 10.25 -5.86
C ALA A 288 55.91 10.50 -4.37
N GLY A 289 55.57 9.53 -3.50
CA GLY A 289 55.59 8.05 -3.45
C GLY A 289 55.50 7.50 -1.98
N ALA A 290 55.30 6.18 -1.83
CA ALA A 290 55.50 5.29 -0.63
C ALA A 290 54.54 5.41 0.60
N ALA A 291 54.33 4.44 1.51
CA ALA A 291 54.29 2.96 1.62
C ALA A 291 54.01 2.66 3.13
N SER A 292 53.23 1.63 3.46
CA SER A 292 52.95 1.16 4.86
C SER A 292 54.15 0.43 5.50
N PRO A 293 54.15 0.13 6.83
CA PRO A 293 53.66 -1.18 7.29
C PRO A 293 53.08 -1.27 8.73
N SER A 294 52.65 -2.50 9.06
CA SER A 294 51.94 -3.11 10.20
C SER A 294 52.74 -3.44 11.48
N SER A 295 52.04 -3.71 12.59
CA SER A 295 52.37 -4.67 13.68
C SER A 295 51.13 -4.83 14.61
N ASP A 296 50.47 -6.00 14.71
CA ASP A 296 50.73 -7.18 15.56
C ASP A 296 50.47 -7.01 17.08
N GLY A 297 49.62 -7.89 17.66
CA GLY A 297 49.67 -8.27 19.09
C GLY A 297 48.35 -8.47 19.85
N ASP A 298 47.81 -9.70 19.86
CA ASP A 298 47.03 -10.37 20.94
C ASP A 298 48.01 -11.34 21.66
N PRO A 299 47.83 -11.98 22.87
CA PRO A 299 46.57 -12.40 23.53
C PRO A 299 46.51 -12.45 25.08
N GLY A 300 45.31 -12.77 25.62
CA GLY A 300 45.18 -13.86 26.62
C GLY A 300 44.76 -13.55 28.07
N ASP A 301 43.93 -14.47 28.59
CA ASP A 301 43.58 -14.82 29.99
C ASP A 301 42.53 -13.94 30.73
N GLY A 302 41.50 -14.45 31.40
CA GLY A 302 41.09 -15.83 31.72
C GLY A 302 40.19 -15.85 32.99
N LEU A 303 39.22 -16.77 33.00
CA LEU A 303 38.62 -17.47 34.16
C LEU A 303 37.38 -16.90 34.93
N ASP A 304 36.33 -17.74 34.87
CA ASP A 304 35.04 -17.95 35.59
C ASP A 304 35.20 -18.22 37.12
N PRO A 305 34.21 -18.67 37.95
CA PRO A 305 32.72 -18.69 37.90
C PRO A 305 31.99 -18.35 39.26
N GLY A 306 30.64 -18.31 39.27
CA GLY A 306 29.87 -18.98 40.35
C GLY A 306 28.76 -18.24 41.15
N PHE A 307 27.55 -18.84 41.11
CA PHE A 307 26.46 -18.92 42.13
C PHE A 307 25.69 -17.64 42.57
N GLY A 308 24.35 -17.63 42.72
CA GLY A 308 23.29 -18.64 42.63
C GLY A 308 21.91 -18.09 43.06
N ALA A 309 20.85 -18.89 42.83
CA ALA A 309 19.49 -18.96 43.43
C ALA A 309 18.68 -17.65 43.64
N GLY A 310 17.37 -17.53 43.41
CA GLY A 310 16.27 -18.49 43.31
C GLY A 310 15.05 -17.89 44.04
N PHE A 311 13.96 -17.57 43.34
CA PHE A 311 12.61 -17.25 43.85
C PHE A 311 11.66 -17.45 42.67
N GLY A 312 10.53 -18.15 42.68
CA GLY A 312 9.71 -18.75 43.73
C GLY A 312 8.29 -18.79 43.15
N GLU A 313 7.74 -19.98 42.91
CA GLU A 313 6.35 -20.20 42.49
C GLU A 313 5.36 -19.91 43.62
N GLY A 314 4.14 -19.47 43.29
CA GLY A 314 3.01 -19.45 44.23
C GLY A 314 1.73 -18.83 43.64
N PRO A 315 0.56 -19.50 43.70
CA PRO A 315 -0.65 -19.16 42.95
C PRO A 315 -1.63 -18.28 43.76
N TYR A 316 -2.57 -17.60 43.11
CA TYR A 316 -3.75 -17.05 43.77
C TYR A 316 -5.04 -17.68 43.24
N LEU A 317 -5.83 -18.11 44.21
CA LEU A 317 -7.08 -18.85 44.10
C LEU A 317 -8.26 -17.98 43.67
N ASP A 318 -9.18 -18.68 43.01
CA ASP A 318 -10.64 -18.55 42.96
C ASP A 318 -11.27 -17.80 44.16
N ASP A 319 -12.23 -16.92 43.86
CA ASP A 319 -13.32 -16.62 44.79
C ASP A 319 -14.64 -16.54 44.03
N SER A 320 -15.56 -17.39 44.46
CA SER A 320 -16.86 -17.67 43.91
C SER A 320 -17.93 -16.93 44.72
N GLY A 321 -18.94 -16.36 44.05
CA GLY A 321 -20.10 -15.82 44.75
C GLY A 321 -21.05 -14.97 43.89
N GLY A 322 -21.98 -15.62 43.18
CA GLY A 322 -23.30 -15.00 42.93
C GLY A 322 -24.28 -15.32 44.09
N PRO A 323 -25.60 -15.14 43.93
CA PRO A 323 -26.36 -14.22 43.08
C PRO A 323 -27.45 -13.46 43.89
N ALA A 324 -28.17 -12.49 43.28
CA ALA A 324 -29.62 -12.31 43.49
C ALA A 324 -30.24 -11.24 42.56
N MET A 325 -31.40 -11.62 42.04
CA MET A 325 -32.39 -10.92 41.22
C MET A 325 -32.95 -9.64 41.85
N GLY A 326 -33.40 -8.74 40.98
CA GLY A 326 -34.44 -7.73 41.19
C GLY A 326 -35.17 -7.47 39.88
#